data_AF-A0A2G9PNC8-F1
#
_entry.id   AF-A0A2G9PNC8-F1
#
_cell.length_a   1.000
_cell.length_b   1.000
_cell.length_c   1.000
_cell.angle_alpha   90.00
_cell.angle_beta   90.00
_cell.angle_gamma   90.00
#
_symmetry.space_group_name_H-M   'P 1'
#
loop_
_entity.id
_entity.type
_entity.pdbx_description
1 polymer ?
#
loop_
_entity_poly.entity_id
_entity_poly.type
_entity_poly.pdbx_seq_one_letter_code
_entity_poly.pdbx_strand_id
1 'polypeptide(L)'
;MGVEDKTANLFVKSCYDIVMELIRARMLLDGLNASGKGAHEAEVSYTRKFGFKETDVQFLDKLRYYRNGTVYYGKILDMEYAQKVIEFTKKNYKRLKESVK
;
A
#
# COMPACT_ATOMS: atom_id res chain seq x y z
N MET A 1 12.53 14.53 10.51
CA MET A 1 13.04 13.14 10.45
C MET A 1 13.22 12.76 9.00
N GLY A 2 14.41 12.30 8.61
CA GLY A 2 14.69 11.82 7.24
C GLY A 2 14.40 10.33 7.08
N VAL A 3 14.47 9.84 5.84
CA VAL A 3 14.42 8.41 5.52
C VAL A 3 15.79 7.82 5.84
N GLU A 4 15.87 6.99 6.88
CA GLU A 4 17.06 6.32 7.39
C GLU A 4 16.64 4.91 7.86
N ASP A 5 17.56 3.98 8.07
CA ASP A 5 17.20 2.60 8.47
C ASP A 5 16.34 2.56 9.74
N LYS A 6 16.65 3.41 10.73
CA LYS A 6 15.88 3.50 11.98
C LYS A 6 14.45 4.06 11.80
N THR A 7 14.19 4.77 10.71
CA THR A 7 12.88 5.35 10.38
C THR A 7 12.18 4.62 9.23
N ALA A 8 12.85 3.68 8.56
CA ALA A 8 12.36 3.00 7.36
C ALA A 8 10.99 2.32 7.57
N ASN A 9 10.84 1.56 8.65
CA ASN A 9 9.56 0.92 9.01
C ASN A 9 8.41 1.94 9.16
N LEU A 10 8.68 3.13 9.72
CA LEU A 10 7.68 4.18 9.90
C LEU A 10 7.19 4.74 8.56
N PHE A 11 8.12 4.99 7.63
CA PHE A 11 7.78 5.46 6.30
C PHE A 11 7.01 4.40 5.51
N VAL A 12 7.47 3.15 5.55
CA VAL A 12 6.80 2.03 4.87
C VAL A 12 5.37 1.87 5.39
N LYS A 13 5.17 1.91 6.72
CA LYS A 13 3.84 1.83 7.34
C LYS A 13 2.96 2.97 6.87
N SER A 14 3.43 4.22 6.98
CA SER A 14 2.66 5.41 6.60
C SER A 14 2.24 5.37 5.12
N CYS A 15 3.16 5.02 4.24
CA CYS A 15 2.88 4.87 2.82
C CYS A 15 1.87 3.76 2.52
N TYR A 16 2.02 2.59 3.15
CA TYR A 16 1.05 1.50 3.01
C TYR A 16 -0.34 1.92 3.49
N ASP A 17 -0.44 2.53 4.67
CA ASP A 17 -1.71 2.96 5.25
C ASP A 17 -2.41 3.96 4.30
N ILE A 18 -1.69 4.97 3.77
CA ILE A 18 -2.22 5.92 2.77
C ILE A 18 -2.79 5.20 1.54
N VAL A 19 -2.02 4.27 0.97
CA VAL A 19 -2.43 3.57 -0.26
C VAL A 19 -3.67 2.72 0.00
N MET A 20 -3.69 1.95 1.09
CA MET A 20 -4.80 1.06 1.40
C MET A 20 -6.07 1.80 1.79
N GLU A 21 -5.96 2.91 2.52
CA GLU A 21 -7.12 3.73 2.88
C GLU A 21 -7.80 4.34 1.65
N LEU A 22 -7.03 4.83 0.68
CA LEU A 22 -7.58 5.34 -0.59
C LEU A 22 -8.23 4.22 -1.41
N ILE A 23 -7.61 3.04 -1.47
CA ILE A 23 -8.19 1.87 -2.14
C ILE A 23 -9.53 1.49 -1.51
N ARG A 24 -9.59 1.38 -0.19
CA ARG A 24 -10.81 1.05 0.55
C ARG A 24 -11.89 2.10 0.39
N ALA A 25 -11.52 3.38 0.42
CA ALA A 25 -12.45 4.48 0.17
C ALA A 25 -13.05 4.37 -1.24
N ARG A 26 -12.24 4.08 -2.27
CA ARG A 26 -12.75 3.86 -3.62
C ARG A 26 -13.65 2.64 -3.71
N MET A 27 -13.27 1.53 -3.08
CA MET A 27 -14.11 0.33 -3.02
C MET A 27 -15.46 0.64 -2.39
N LEU A 28 -15.48 1.39 -1.28
CA LEU A 28 -16.70 1.79 -0.60
C LEU A 28 -17.61 2.64 -1.50
N LEU A 29 -17.03 3.58 -2.27
CA LEU A 29 -17.78 4.38 -3.24
C LEU A 29 -18.37 3.54 -4.39
N ASP A 30 -17.78 2.38 -4.69
CA ASP A 30 -18.34 1.39 -5.63
C ASP A 30 -19.41 0.47 -4.99
N GLY A 31 -19.73 0.67 -3.71
CA GLY A 31 -20.61 -0.23 -2.96
C GLY A 31 -19.95 -1.57 -2.60
N LEU A 32 -18.62 -1.62 -2.60
CA LEU A 32 -17.84 -2.82 -2.31
C LEU A 32 -17.19 -2.75 -0.92
N ASN A 33 -17.05 -3.90 -0.28
CA ASN A 33 -16.30 -4.08 0.96
C ASN A 33 -15.51 -5.40 0.90
N ALA A 34 -14.34 -5.44 1.52
CA ALA A 34 -13.54 -6.64 1.67
C ALA A 34 -13.37 -6.97 3.16
N SER A 35 -13.76 -8.17 3.56
CA SER A 35 -13.66 -8.63 4.95
C SER A 35 -13.41 -10.12 5.04
N GLY A 36 -12.86 -10.57 6.17
CA GLY A 36 -12.55 -11.99 6.39
C GLY A 36 -11.35 -12.50 5.60
N LYS A 37 -11.33 -13.82 5.36
CA LYS A 37 -10.23 -14.50 4.66
C LYS A 37 -10.18 -14.03 3.21
N GLY A 38 -9.03 -13.50 2.78
CA GLY A 38 -8.83 -13.00 1.43
C GLY A 38 -9.14 -11.50 1.25
N ALA A 39 -9.48 -10.78 2.33
CA ALA A 39 -9.85 -9.37 2.23
C ALA A 39 -8.74 -8.52 1.61
N HIS A 40 -7.49 -8.70 2.04
CA HIS A 40 -6.38 -7.91 1.51
C HIS A 40 -6.05 -8.26 0.06
N GLU A 41 -6.15 -9.53 -0.32
CA GLU A 41 -5.96 -9.98 -1.69
C GLU A 41 -7.03 -9.37 -2.60
N ALA A 42 -8.27 -9.25 -2.12
CA ALA A 42 -9.35 -8.57 -2.84
C ALA A 42 -9.07 -7.06 -2.99
N GLU A 43 -8.61 -6.38 -1.93
CA GLU A 43 -8.20 -4.97 -1.97
C GLU A 43 -7.09 -4.73 -3.00
N VAL A 44 -6.06 -5.58 -3.00
CA VAL A 44 -4.95 -5.50 -3.96
C VAL A 44 -5.42 -5.80 -5.38
N SER A 45 -6.26 -6.82 -5.56
CA SER A 45 -6.76 -7.18 -6.90
C SER A 45 -7.66 -6.08 -7.48
N TYR A 46 -8.43 -5.40 -6.63
CA TYR A 46 -9.31 -4.31 -7.03
C TYR A 46 -8.56 -3.16 -7.70
N THR A 47 -7.26 -2.96 -7.42
CA THR A 47 -6.48 -1.88 -8.04
C THR A 47 -6.34 -1.98 -9.55
N ARG A 48 -6.56 -3.18 -10.12
CA ARG A 48 -6.63 -3.38 -11.57
C ARG A 48 -7.77 -2.58 -12.22
N LYS A 49 -8.89 -2.42 -11.53
CA LYS A 49 -10.08 -1.72 -12.06
C LYS A 49 -9.84 -0.24 -12.35
N PHE A 50 -8.88 0.39 -11.70
CA PHE A 50 -8.56 1.81 -11.91
C PHE A 50 -7.14 2.02 -12.47
N GLY A 51 -6.56 1.01 -13.14
CA GLY A 51 -5.40 1.19 -14.02
C GLY A 51 -4.04 0.96 -13.40
N PHE A 52 -3.94 0.22 -12.28
CA PHE A 52 -2.64 -0.30 -11.84
C PHE A 52 -2.13 -1.34 -12.84
N LYS A 53 -0.85 -1.24 -13.21
CA LYS A 53 -0.17 -2.27 -13.99
C LYS A 53 0.11 -3.48 -13.10
N GLU A 54 0.25 -4.67 -13.68
CA GLU A 54 0.58 -5.88 -12.91
C GLU A 54 1.83 -5.74 -12.04
N THR A 55 2.83 -4.98 -12.50
CA THR A 55 4.02 -4.67 -11.69
C THR A 55 3.69 -3.86 -10.44
N ASP A 56 2.74 -2.91 -10.53
CA ASP A 56 2.27 -2.13 -9.40
C ASP A 56 1.43 -2.99 -8.44
N VAL A 57 0.59 -3.89 -8.98
CA VAL A 57 -0.21 -4.84 -8.17
C VAL A 57 0.70 -5.79 -7.39
N GLN A 58 1.69 -6.39 -8.05
CA GLN A 58 2.67 -7.27 -7.42
C GLN A 58 3.50 -6.54 -6.36
N PHE A 59 3.88 -5.29 -6.62
CA PHE A 59 4.59 -4.48 -5.64
C PHE A 59 3.72 -4.22 -4.40
N LEU A 60 2.44 -3.87 -4.60
CA LEU A 60 1.52 -3.62 -3.49
C LEU A 60 1.28 -4.88 -2.63
N ASP A 61 1.16 -6.06 -3.24
CA ASP A 61 1.04 -7.31 -2.48
C ASP A 61 2.30 -7.62 -1.66
N LYS A 62 3.49 -7.43 -2.24
CA LYS A 62 4.76 -7.56 -1.52
C LYS A 62 4.86 -6.55 -0.38
N LEU A 63 4.44 -5.30 -0.61
CA LEU A 63 4.40 -4.26 0.41
C LEU A 63 3.48 -4.65 1.56
N ARG A 64 2.29 -5.17 1.27
CA ARG A 64 1.38 -5.72 2.28
C ARG A 64 2.07 -6.80 3.11
N TYR A 65 2.70 -7.78 2.45
CA TYR A 65 3.41 -8.87 3.13
C TYR A 65 4.49 -8.34 4.07
N TYR A 66 5.32 -7.41 3.60
CA TYR A 66 6.39 -6.83 4.41
C TYR A 66 5.89 -5.93 5.53
N ARG A 67 4.88 -5.09 5.30
CA ARG A 67 4.26 -4.26 6.35
C ARG A 67 3.63 -5.12 7.43
N ASN A 68 2.96 -6.22 7.07
CA ASN A 68 2.45 -7.16 8.07
C ASN A 68 3.61 -7.83 8.83
N GLY A 69 4.71 -8.15 8.14
CA GLY A 69 5.91 -8.68 8.77
C GLY A 69 6.58 -7.74 9.77
N THR A 70 6.54 -6.42 9.56
CA THR A 70 7.09 -5.46 10.54
C THR A 70 6.25 -5.42 11.81
N VAL A 71 4.93 -5.53 11.70
CA VAL A 71 4.00 -5.52 12.84
C VAL A 71 4.05 -6.83 13.63
N TYR A 72 3.99 -7.98 12.95
CA TYR A 72 3.83 -9.28 13.62
C TYR A 72 5.17 -9.95 13.99
N TYR A 73 6.23 -9.70 13.24
CA TYR A 73 7.50 -10.40 13.38
C TYR A 73 8.68 -9.47 13.63
N GLY A 74 8.43 -8.17 13.85
CA GLY A 74 9.49 -7.19 14.09
C GLY A 74 10.46 -7.04 12.91
N LYS A 75 10.03 -7.38 11.68
CA LYS A 75 10.87 -7.27 10.49
C LYS A 75 11.44 -5.86 10.38
N ILE A 76 12.76 -5.77 10.24
CA ILE A 76 13.47 -4.52 9.98
C ILE A 76 13.56 -4.35 8.46
N LEU A 77 13.05 -3.21 7.97
CA LEU A 77 13.21 -2.79 6.58
C LEU A 77 14.31 -1.74 6.52
N ASP A 78 15.02 -1.70 5.42
CA ASP A 78 16.10 -0.75 5.19
C ASP A 78 15.58 0.54 4.52
N MET A 79 16.44 1.56 4.54
CA MET A 79 16.22 2.85 3.89
C MET A 79 15.92 2.68 2.39
N GLU A 80 16.57 1.74 1.71
CA GLU A 80 16.40 1.53 0.26
C GLU A 80 14.97 1.07 -0.06
N TYR A 81 14.45 0.11 0.70
CA TYR A 81 13.09 -0.37 0.55
C TYR A 81 12.08 0.72 0.91
N ALA A 82 12.33 1.48 1.99
CA ALA A 82 11.50 2.63 2.32
C ALA A 82 11.44 3.66 1.18
N GLN A 83 12.57 3.94 0.53
CA GLN A 83 12.61 4.84 -0.62
C GLN A 83 11.79 4.31 -1.81
N LYS A 84 11.88 3.01 -2.11
CA LYS A 84 11.06 2.37 -3.16
C LYS A 84 9.56 2.52 -2.87
N VAL A 85 9.16 2.33 -1.61
CA VAL A 85 7.76 2.45 -1.17
C VAL A 85 7.27 3.91 -1.24
N ILE A 86 8.12 4.87 -0.87
CA ILE A 86 7.82 6.30 -0.99
C ILE A 86 7.60 6.68 -2.46
N GLU A 87 8.49 6.27 -3.36
CA GLU A 87 8.36 6.57 -4.79
C GLU A 87 7.14 5.89 -5.41
N PHE A 88 6.86 4.63 -5.03
CA PHE A 88 5.63 3.96 -5.41
C PHE A 88 4.38 4.74 -4.97
N THR A 89 4.38 5.24 -3.74
CA THR A 89 3.28 6.02 -3.18
C THR A 89 3.11 7.32 -3.94
N LYS A 90 4.18 8.10 -4.14
CA LYS A 90 4.13 9.36 -4.90
C LYS A 90 3.60 9.16 -6.33
N LYS A 91 4.11 8.15 -7.03
CA LYS A 91 3.70 7.79 -8.41
C LYS A 91 2.19 7.53 -8.50
N ASN A 92 1.60 6.87 -7.50
CA ASN A 92 0.21 6.43 -7.55
C ASN A 92 -0.76 7.32 -6.76
N TYR A 93 -0.26 8.18 -5.88
CA TYR A 93 -1.09 8.98 -4.97
C TYR A 93 -2.09 9.86 -5.71
N LYS A 94 -1.65 10.57 -6.75
CA LYS A 94 -2.54 11.46 -7.52
C LYS A 94 -3.75 10.67 -8.07
N ARG A 95 -3.49 9.53 -8.70
CA ARG A 95 -4.52 8.65 -9.25
C ARG A 95 -5.47 8.10 -8.18
N LEU A 96 -4.92 7.61 -7.07
CA LEU A 96 -5.71 7.09 -5.95
C LEU A 96 -6.56 8.17 -5.27
N LYS A 97 -6.05 9.40 -5.18
CA LYS A 97 -6.78 10.53 -4.61
C LYS A 97 -7.88 11.02 -5.53
N GLU A 98 -7.62 11.08 -6.83
CA GLU A 98 -8.63 11.46 -7.83
C GLU A 98 -9.74 10.43 -7.97
N SER A 99 -9.48 9.16 -7.65
CA SER A 99 -10.51 8.12 -7.69
C SER A 99 -11.55 8.24 -6.56
N VAL A 100 -11.26 8.99 -5.49
CA VAL A 100 -12.17 9.16 -4.33
C VAL A 100 -12.78 10.55 -4.21
N LYS A 101 -12.62 11.39 -5.24
CA LYS A 101 -13.28 12.70 -5.37
C LYS A 101 -14.48 12.59 -6.29
#